data_AF-A0A8T5J6I3-F1
#
_entry.id   AF-A0A8T5J6I3-F1
#
_cell.length_a   1.000
_cell.length_b   1.000
_cell.length_c   1.000
_cell.angle_alpha   90.00
_cell.angle_beta   90.00
_cell.angle_gamma   90.00
#
_symmetry.space_group_name_H-M   'P 1'
#
loop_
_entity.id
_entity.type
_entity.pdbx_description
1 polymer ?
#
loop_
_entity_poly.entity_id
_entity_poly.type
_entity_poly.pdbx_seq_one_letter_code
_entity_poly.pdbx_strand_id
1 'polypeptide(L)'
;MLRDIAFWTMIISGTGLLLMLIKAIWKRYVHLQSQIPGLEKNWVADNAHHGIASYKGSKVSLKNVRDFTWSGKRDHDSKWIDTSVDTDEITDVWYVIDHFHKIKALAHTMLTFEFSDGQFITFSFETRREVGEKYDPWQGMWRAFELYLLVATERDALHLRTNGRKHKVHLYRVQTPPGKDKALFNALCDRLNSLGEKPEWYHTFGKTCTTSIVDQVNLITPGRIPNMWRTLFPGHSAKAAWKLKLIEDWGGYESTVEASRVDERARTWDGKEEYSRFIRAHLPPK
;
A
#
# COMPACT_ATOMS: atom_id res chain seq x y z
N MET A 1 -0.29 -62.05 -7.04
CA MET A 1 -0.39 -61.97 -5.56
C MET A 1 0.49 -60.87 -4.97
N LEU A 2 1.83 -60.99 -4.91
CA LEU A 2 2.69 -59.94 -4.32
C LEU A 2 2.59 -58.58 -5.02
N ARG A 3 2.49 -58.58 -6.36
CA ARG A 3 2.34 -57.36 -7.17
C ARG A 3 0.99 -56.67 -6.95
N ASP A 4 -0.07 -57.45 -6.77
CA ASP A 4 -1.43 -56.94 -6.53
C ASP A 4 -1.55 -56.36 -5.11
N ILE A 5 -0.94 -57.04 -4.12
CA ILE A 5 -0.85 -56.53 -2.75
C ILE A 5 -0.08 -55.21 -2.74
N ALA A 6 1.09 -55.14 -3.37
CA ALA A 6 1.87 -53.90 -3.44
C ALA A 6 1.11 -52.74 -4.13
N PHE A 7 0.37 -53.03 -5.20
CA PHE A 7 -0.46 -52.05 -5.90
C PHE A 7 -1.57 -51.49 -5.00
N TRP A 8 -2.32 -52.34 -4.30
CA TRP A 8 -3.37 -51.90 -3.39
C TRP A 8 -2.82 -51.20 -2.14
N THR A 9 -1.68 -51.65 -1.59
CA THR A 9 -1.01 -50.96 -0.48
C THR A 9 -0.55 -49.56 -0.89
N MET A 10 0.01 -49.39 -2.10
CA MET A 10 0.41 -48.08 -2.63
C MET A 10 -0.80 -47.15 -2.82
N ILE A 11 -1.92 -47.67 -3.36
CA ILE A 11 -3.15 -46.88 -3.50
C ILE A 11 -3.69 -46.48 -2.12
N ILE A 12 -3.86 -47.42 -1.18
CA ILE A 12 -4.44 -47.13 0.13
C ILE A 12 -3.56 -46.14 0.92
N SER A 13 -2.24 -46.30 0.89
CA SER A 13 -1.30 -45.37 1.54
C SER A 13 -1.30 -43.99 0.87
N GLY A 14 -1.34 -43.92 -0.47
CA GLY A 14 -1.45 -42.67 -1.22
C GLY A 14 -2.75 -41.92 -0.93
N THR A 15 -3.90 -42.62 -0.94
CA THR A 15 -5.20 -42.04 -0.62
C THR A 15 -5.27 -41.60 0.86
N GLY A 16 -4.66 -42.37 1.77
CA GLY A 16 -4.53 -41.99 3.18
C GLY A 16 -3.74 -40.71 3.39
N LEU A 17 -2.57 -40.58 2.74
CA LEU A 17 -1.76 -39.37 2.76
C LEU A 17 -2.50 -38.16 2.17
N LEU A 18 -3.21 -38.36 1.06
CA LEU A 18 -4.02 -37.30 0.44
C LEU A 18 -5.14 -36.83 1.36
N LEU A 19 -5.85 -37.75 2.03
CA LEU A 19 -6.91 -37.41 2.99
C LEU A 19 -6.34 -36.69 4.22
N MET A 20 -5.17 -37.09 4.71
CA MET A 20 -4.47 -36.38 5.80
C MET A 20 -4.08 -34.96 5.38
N LEU A 21 -3.56 -34.78 4.16
CA LEU A 21 -3.23 -33.47 3.60
C LEU A 21 -4.48 -32.59 3.48
N ILE A 22 -5.57 -33.12 2.92
CA ILE A 22 -6.85 -32.41 2.78
C ILE A 22 -7.39 -32.00 4.16
N LYS A 23 -7.36 -32.90 5.15
CA LYS A 23 -7.78 -32.60 6.53
C LYS A 23 -6.90 -31.53 7.17
N ALA A 24 -5.58 -31.56 6.95
CA ALA A 24 -4.66 -30.56 7.47
C ALA A 24 -4.91 -29.18 6.83
N ILE A 25 -5.09 -29.12 5.50
CA ILE A 25 -5.45 -27.90 4.77
C ILE A 25 -6.80 -27.37 5.25
N TRP A 26 -7.81 -28.24 5.39
CA TRP A 26 -9.14 -27.87 5.86
C TRP A 26 -9.12 -27.35 7.30
N LYS A 27 -8.41 -28.02 8.21
CA LYS A 27 -8.25 -27.56 9.60
C LYS A 27 -7.55 -26.20 9.65
N ARG A 28 -6.50 -26.01 8.84
CA ARG A 28 -5.81 -24.71 8.71
C ARG A 28 -6.74 -23.64 8.14
N TYR A 29 -7.53 -23.97 7.11
CA TYR A 29 -8.50 -23.07 6.51
C TYR A 29 -9.57 -22.63 7.52
N VAL A 30 -10.20 -23.57 8.22
CA VAL A 30 -11.20 -23.28 9.25
C VAL A 30 -10.60 -22.43 10.38
N HIS A 31 -9.39 -22.74 10.83
CA HIS A 31 -8.70 -21.95 11.84
C HIS A 31 -8.48 -20.50 11.39
N LEU A 32 -7.97 -20.28 10.16
CA LEU A 32 -7.77 -18.93 9.62
C LEU A 32 -9.10 -18.18 9.40
N GLN A 33 -10.16 -18.87 8.98
CA GLN A 33 -11.49 -18.28 8.84
C GLN A 33 -12.15 -17.93 10.18
N SER A 34 -11.76 -18.62 11.27
CA SER A 34 -12.27 -18.35 12.61
C SER A 34 -11.61 -17.15 13.31
N GLN A 35 -10.50 -16.64 12.76
CA GLN A 35 -9.88 -15.43 13.26
C GLN A 35 -10.79 -14.22 12.93
N ILE A 36 -10.99 -13.36 13.92
CA ILE A 36 -11.70 -12.08 13.76
C ILE A 36 -10.65 -10.98 13.75
N PRO A 37 -10.67 -10.06 12.78
CA PRO A 37 -9.73 -8.95 12.77
C PRO A 37 -10.06 -8.04 13.96
N GLY A 38 -9.07 -7.60 14.71
CA GLY A 38 -9.29 -6.92 15.98
C GLY A 38 -8.24 -5.85 16.21
N LEU A 39 -8.65 -4.69 16.71
CA LEU A 39 -7.78 -3.51 16.82
C LEU A 39 -6.76 -3.60 17.96
N GLU A 40 -7.08 -4.37 19.00
CA GLU A 40 -6.31 -4.49 20.25
C GLU A 40 -5.42 -5.73 20.21
N LYS A 41 -4.27 -5.62 19.54
CA LYS A 41 -3.24 -6.66 19.50
C LYS A 41 -1.85 -6.06 19.71
N ASN A 42 -0.87 -6.91 19.97
CA ASN A 42 0.52 -6.48 20.10
C ASN A 42 1.13 -6.24 18.71
N TRP A 43 0.87 -5.06 18.16
CA TRP A 43 1.32 -4.64 16.83
C TRP A 43 2.80 -4.28 16.78
N VAL A 44 3.43 -4.45 15.62
CA VAL A 44 4.79 -3.92 15.40
C VAL A 44 4.78 -2.39 15.42
N ALA A 45 5.91 -1.78 15.79
CA ALA A 45 6.03 -0.31 15.93
C ALA A 45 5.50 0.46 14.71
N ASP A 46 5.82 -0.01 13.49
CA ASP A 46 5.44 0.61 12.22
C ASP A 46 3.92 0.74 11.98
N ASN A 47 3.09 -0.01 12.71
CA ASN A 47 1.63 -0.04 12.59
C ASN A 47 0.91 -0.12 13.95
N ALA A 48 1.59 0.35 15.01
CA ALA A 48 1.10 0.32 16.38
C ALA A 48 -0.20 1.11 16.55
N HIS A 49 -0.29 2.30 15.92
CA HIS A 49 -1.44 3.17 16.05
C HIS A 49 -2.34 3.16 14.81
N HIS A 50 -3.64 3.32 15.04
CA HIS A 50 -4.63 3.51 13.98
C HIS A 50 -4.86 5.00 13.75
N GLY A 51 -4.78 5.45 12.50
CA GLY A 51 -5.03 6.84 12.15
C GLY A 51 -6.50 7.21 12.31
N ILE A 52 -6.79 8.46 12.67
CA ILE A 52 -8.16 8.96 12.82
C ILE A 52 -8.26 10.28 12.09
N ALA A 53 -9.30 10.45 11.27
CA ALA A 53 -9.61 11.69 10.59
C ALA A 53 -10.88 12.33 11.18
N SER A 54 -10.84 13.63 11.47
CA SER A 54 -12.02 14.41 11.86
C SER A 54 -12.15 15.65 10.99
N TYR A 55 -13.39 16.01 10.65
CA TYR A 55 -13.68 17.04 9.67
C TYR A 55 -14.24 18.31 10.31
N LYS A 56 -13.81 19.47 9.81
CA LYS A 56 -14.41 20.78 10.07
C LYS A 56 -14.41 21.60 8.77
N GLY A 57 -15.44 21.38 7.94
CA GLY A 57 -15.49 21.94 6.59
C GLY A 57 -14.42 21.31 5.70
N SER A 58 -13.61 22.13 5.03
CA SER A 58 -12.47 21.68 4.21
C SER A 58 -11.26 21.23 5.03
N LYS A 59 -11.20 21.61 6.32
CA LYS A 59 -10.10 21.26 7.22
C LYS A 59 -10.28 19.87 7.80
N VAL A 60 -9.25 19.04 7.66
CA VAL A 60 -9.20 17.67 8.17
C VAL A 60 -8.08 17.58 9.20
N SER A 61 -8.42 17.23 10.43
CA SER A 61 -7.44 16.88 11.46
C SER A 61 -7.16 15.38 11.42
N LEU A 62 -5.88 15.03 11.31
CA LEU A 62 -5.39 13.67 11.25
C LEU A 62 -4.62 13.37 12.54
N LYS A 63 -5.04 12.33 13.25
CA LYS A 63 -4.35 11.82 14.43
C LYS A 63 -3.57 10.56 14.12
N ASN A 64 -2.52 10.32 14.91
CA ASN A 64 -1.62 9.17 14.74
C ASN A 64 -1.06 9.08 13.31
N VAL A 65 -0.60 10.20 12.77
CA VAL A 65 0.18 10.22 11.52
C VAL A 65 1.60 9.78 11.82
N ARG A 66 2.09 8.80 11.08
CA ARG A 66 3.46 8.29 11.26
C ARG A 66 4.48 9.27 10.68
N ASP A 67 5.47 9.65 11.48
CA ASP A 67 6.58 10.53 11.08
C ASP A 67 7.91 9.95 11.54
N PHE A 68 8.16 8.68 11.20
CA PHE A 68 9.35 7.96 11.65
C PHE A 68 10.60 8.46 10.92
N THR A 69 11.71 8.54 11.65
CA THR A 69 13.03 8.81 11.07
C THR A 69 13.82 7.52 10.98
N TRP A 70 14.14 7.08 9.77
CA TRP A 70 14.76 5.79 9.49
C TRP A 70 16.27 5.90 9.36
N SER A 71 17.02 5.16 10.20
CA SER A 71 18.47 5.00 10.09
C SER A 71 18.88 3.71 9.36
N GLY A 72 17.93 2.78 9.18
CA GLY A 72 18.13 1.54 8.45
C GLY A 72 16.81 0.94 7.91
N LYS A 73 16.83 -0.37 7.64
CA LYS A 73 15.64 -1.11 7.15
C LYS A 73 14.58 -1.33 8.23
N ARG A 74 15.00 -1.30 9.50
CA ARG A 74 14.21 -1.61 10.69
C ARG A 74 14.50 -0.64 11.83
N ASP A 75 15.70 -0.08 11.89
CA ASP A 75 16.08 0.89 12.90
C ASP A 75 15.47 2.25 12.58
N HIS A 76 14.74 2.80 13.54
CA HIS A 76 14.01 4.04 13.41
C HIS A 76 13.80 4.73 14.75
N ASP A 77 13.64 6.05 14.70
CA ASP A 77 13.04 6.83 15.77
C ASP A 77 11.51 6.89 15.55
N SER A 78 10.76 6.29 16.46
CA SER A 78 9.30 6.18 16.40
C SER A 78 8.65 7.49 16.85
N LYS A 79 8.00 8.18 15.91
CA LYS A 79 7.23 9.40 16.20
C LYS A 79 5.86 9.35 15.53
N TRP A 80 4.82 9.55 16.33
CA TRP A 80 3.44 9.70 15.87
C TRP A 80 2.99 11.12 16.15
N ILE A 81 2.43 11.79 15.15
CA ILE A 81 2.03 13.19 15.24
C ILE A 81 0.54 13.35 14.96
N ASP A 82 -0.04 14.39 15.56
CA ASP A 82 -1.34 14.90 15.18
C ASP A 82 -1.11 16.14 14.30
N THR A 83 -1.76 16.18 13.13
CA THR A 83 -1.62 17.29 12.17
C THR A 83 -2.99 17.67 11.62
N SER A 84 -3.05 18.74 10.85
CA SER A 84 -4.25 19.16 10.14
C SER A 84 -3.86 19.66 8.77
N VAL A 85 -4.73 19.45 7.80
CA VAL A 85 -4.57 19.92 6.43
C VAL A 85 -5.87 20.54 5.95
N ASP A 86 -5.79 21.45 4.98
CA ASP A 86 -6.96 21.98 4.30
C ASP A 86 -7.09 21.32 2.93
N THR A 87 -8.20 20.62 2.69
CA THR A 87 -8.44 19.97 1.39
C THR A 87 -8.58 20.98 0.25
N ASP A 88 -8.90 22.25 0.55
CA ASP A 88 -8.90 23.31 -0.46
C ASP A 88 -7.49 23.72 -0.91
N GLU A 89 -6.47 23.36 -0.14
CA GLU A 89 -5.06 23.66 -0.39
C GLU A 89 -4.31 22.50 -1.07
N ILE A 90 -4.99 21.41 -1.46
CA ILE A 90 -4.37 20.35 -2.27
C ILE A 90 -3.94 20.92 -3.62
N THR A 91 -2.65 20.82 -3.92
CA THR A 91 -2.07 21.31 -5.18
C THR A 91 -1.87 20.19 -6.20
N ASP A 92 -1.44 19.02 -5.73
CA ASP A 92 -1.16 17.86 -6.55
C ASP A 92 -1.40 16.55 -5.78
N VAL A 93 -1.74 15.51 -6.54
CA VAL A 93 -1.81 14.13 -6.04
C VAL A 93 -0.75 13.32 -6.77
N TRP A 94 -0.02 12.50 -6.02
CA TRP A 94 1.09 11.71 -6.52
C TRP A 94 0.81 10.23 -6.34
N TYR A 95 0.93 9.47 -7.42
CA TYR A 95 0.86 8.02 -7.39
C TYR A 95 2.25 7.43 -7.25
N VAL A 96 2.49 6.73 -6.15
CA VAL A 96 3.80 6.14 -5.85
C VAL A 96 3.78 4.66 -6.19
N ILE A 97 4.85 4.19 -6.83
CA ILE A 97 5.11 2.77 -7.04
C ILE A 97 6.50 2.42 -6.49
N ASP A 98 6.52 1.57 -5.47
CA ASP A 98 7.71 1.06 -4.80
C ASP A 98 7.99 -0.39 -5.23
N HIS A 99 8.98 -0.58 -6.12
CA HIS A 99 9.40 -1.92 -6.55
C HIS A 99 10.38 -2.52 -5.52
N PHE A 100 9.82 -3.34 -4.63
CA PHE A 100 10.56 -3.98 -3.54
C PHE A 100 11.23 -5.30 -3.92
N HIS A 101 10.93 -5.84 -5.11
CA HIS A 101 11.47 -7.12 -5.57
C HIS A 101 12.03 -7.00 -7.00
N LYS A 102 12.96 -7.90 -7.35
CA LYS A 102 13.53 -7.97 -8.72
C LYS A 102 12.46 -8.30 -9.77
N ILE A 103 11.40 -9.01 -9.37
CA ILE A 103 10.24 -9.28 -10.22
C ILE A 103 9.44 -7.99 -10.31
N LYS A 104 9.46 -7.34 -11.48
CA LYS A 104 8.81 -6.04 -11.71
C LYS A 104 7.37 -5.99 -11.20
N ALA A 105 6.61 -7.07 -11.38
CA ALA A 105 5.21 -7.20 -10.98
C ALA A 105 4.98 -6.96 -9.47
N LEU A 106 5.92 -7.35 -8.62
CA LEU A 106 5.81 -7.19 -7.18
C LEU A 106 6.27 -5.77 -6.79
N ALA A 107 5.29 -4.89 -6.64
CA ALA A 107 5.49 -3.53 -6.17
C ALA A 107 4.45 -3.18 -5.11
N HIS A 108 4.67 -2.07 -4.43
CA HIS A 108 3.77 -1.52 -3.44
C HIS A 108 3.31 -0.14 -3.90
N THR A 109 2.02 0.14 -3.83
CA THR A 109 1.45 1.39 -4.36
C THR A 109 0.88 2.25 -3.26
N MET A 110 1.11 3.56 -3.34
CA MET A 110 0.66 4.55 -2.37
C MET A 110 0.15 5.81 -3.08
N LEU A 111 -0.52 6.66 -2.33
CA LEU A 111 -0.92 7.99 -2.79
C LEU A 111 -0.37 9.04 -1.84
N THR A 112 0.25 10.09 -2.38
CA THR A 112 0.69 11.24 -1.62
C THR A 112 -0.06 12.48 -2.08
N PHE A 113 -0.58 13.26 -1.13
CA PHE A 113 -1.23 14.54 -1.37
C PHE A 113 -0.26 15.66 -0.98
N GLU A 114 -0.04 16.56 -1.91
CA GLU A 114 0.74 17.78 -1.73
C GLU A 114 -0.19 18.95 -1.43
N PHE A 115 0.18 19.75 -0.44
CA PHE A 115 -0.58 20.92 0.00
C PHE A 115 0.23 22.20 -0.22
N SER A 116 -0.44 23.34 -0.43
CA SER A 116 0.21 24.62 -0.72
C SER A 116 1.11 25.15 0.40
N ASP A 117 0.87 24.73 1.64
CA ASP A 117 1.70 25.02 2.80
C ASP A 117 3.02 24.22 2.84
N GLY A 118 3.20 23.28 1.89
CA GLY A 118 4.37 22.41 1.80
C GLY A 118 4.25 21.10 2.55
N GLN A 119 3.08 20.76 3.11
CA GLN A 119 2.83 19.45 3.69
C GLN A 119 2.65 18.38 2.60
N PHE A 120 3.12 17.16 2.90
CA PHE A 120 2.95 15.98 2.06
C PHE A 120 2.40 14.82 2.91
N ILE A 121 1.16 14.42 2.67
CA ILE A 121 0.49 13.33 3.41
C ILE A 121 0.37 12.11 2.53
N THR A 122 0.93 10.99 2.98
CA THR A 122 0.93 9.72 2.24
C THR A 122 -0.02 8.71 2.86
N PHE A 123 -0.88 8.13 2.03
CA PHE A 123 -1.75 7.02 2.35
C PHE A 123 -1.23 5.73 1.72
N SER A 124 -1.17 4.67 2.51
CA SER A 124 -0.64 3.37 2.11
C SER A 124 -1.48 2.25 2.71
N PHE A 125 -2.14 1.46 1.86
CA PHE A 125 -2.81 0.24 2.30
C PHE A 125 -1.76 -0.86 2.55
N GLU A 126 -1.54 -1.22 3.80
CA GLU A 126 -0.54 -2.19 4.24
C GLU A 126 -1.19 -3.36 4.98
N THR A 127 -0.38 -4.38 5.26
CA THR A 127 -0.72 -5.44 6.20
C THR A 127 -0.37 -5.00 7.63
N ARG A 128 -1.33 -5.01 8.54
CA ARG A 128 -1.06 -4.92 9.98
C ARG A 128 -0.46 -6.25 10.46
N ARG A 129 0.62 -6.17 11.23
CA ARG A 129 1.43 -7.32 11.65
C ARG A 129 1.64 -7.30 13.14
N GLU A 130 1.45 -8.45 13.78
CA GLU A 130 1.73 -8.65 15.19
C GLU A 130 3.24 -8.84 15.41
N VAL A 131 3.72 -8.50 16.61
CA VAL A 131 5.12 -8.69 17.00
C VAL A 131 5.50 -10.17 16.86
N GLY A 132 6.54 -10.45 16.07
CA GLY A 132 6.99 -11.80 15.75
C GLY A 132 6.58 -12.30 14.37
N GLU A 133 5.63 -11.63 13.69
CA GLU A 133 5.20 -11.99 12.35
C GLU A 133 6.14 -11.46 11.26
N LYS A 134 6.53 -12.36 10.34
CA LYS A 134 7.24 -11.99 9.11
C LYS A 134 6.23 -11.91 7.97
N TYR A 135 6.29 -10.83 7.19
CA TYR A 135 5.47 -10.74 5.98
C TYR A 135 5.86 -11.84 4.99
N ASP A 136 4.85 -12.57 4.53
CA ASP A 136 4.98 -13.59 3.51
C ASP A 136 3.76 -13.49 2.55
N PRO A 137 3.98 -13.25 1.24
CA PRO A 137 2.89 -13.13 0.27
C PRO A 137 1.98 -14.36 0.19
N TRP A 138 2.53 -15.57 0.43
CA TRP A 138 1.76 -16.82 0.43
C TRP A 138 0.87 -16.92 1.67
N GLN A 139 1.32 -16.47 2.83
CA GLN A 139 0.48 -16.35 4.02
C GLN A 139 -0.65 -15.32 3.82
N GLY A 140 -0.37 -14.19 3.19
CA GLY A 140 -1.36 -13.16 2.86
C GLY A 140 -2.48 -13.61 1.89
N MET A 141 -2.37 -14.75 1.22
CA MET A 141 -3.46 -15.30 0.42
C MET A 141 -4.57 -15.93 1.27
N TRP A 142 -4.27 -16.35 2.51
CA TRP A 142 -5.17 -17.11 3.37
C TRP A 142 -5.78 -16.30 4.54
N ARG A 143 -5.89 -14.96 4.42
CA ARG A 143 -6.33 -14.06 5.51
C ARG A 143 -5.38 -14.05 6.73
N ALA A 144 -4.07 -14.01 6.49
CA ALA A 144 -3.11 -14.00 7.59
C ALA A 144 -2.88 -12.60 8.21
N PHE A 145 -3.25 -11.51 7.54
CA PHE A 145 -2.98 -10.15 8.01
C PHE A 145 -4.21 -9.25 7.94
N GLU A 146 -4.30 -8.28 8.84
CA GLU A 146 -5.34 -7.26 8.81
C GLU A 146 -5.01 -6.16 7.80
N LEU A 147 -6.03 -5.63 7.12
CA LEU A 147 -5.88 -4.49 6.23
C LEU A 147 -5.72 -3.23 7.07
N TYR A 148 -4.60 -2.56 6.91
CA TYR A 148 -4.26 -1.33 7.61
C TYR A 148 -4.09 -0.20 6.61
N LEU A 149 -4.74 0.94 6.84
CA LEU A 149 -4.49 2.15 6.05
C LEU A 149 -3.54 3.04 6.85
N LEU A 150 -2.26 2.99 6.48
CA LEU A 150 -1.25 3.86 7.04
C LEU A 150 -1.46 5.28 6.53
N VAL A 151 -1.41 6.26 7.44
CA VAL A 151 -1.23 7.68 7.14
C VAL A 151 0.12 8.11 7.69
N ALA A 152 0.97 8.68 6.84
CA ALA A 152 2.32 9.08 7.21
C ALA A 152 2.74 10.39 6.53
N THR A 153 3.75 11.05 7.08
CA THR A 153 4.49 12.07 6.31
C THR A 153 5.16 11.37 5.12
N GLU A 154 5.25 12.06 3.98
CA GLU A 154 5.90 11.44 2.82
C GLU A 154 7.37 11.13 3.08
N ARG A 155 8.07 12.00 3.82
CA ARG A 155 9.44 11.76 4.26
C ARG A 155 9.57 10.39 4.94
N ASP A 156 8.74 10.07 5.93
CA ASP A 156 8.74 8.74 6.55
C ASP A 156 8.50 7.64 5.50
N ALA A 157 7.36 7.72 4.80
CA ALA A 157 6.90 6.65 3.93
C ALA A 157 7.90 6.34 2.81
N LEU A 158 8.48 7.36 2.18
CA LEU A 158 9.36 7.20 1.03
C LEU A 158 10.83 7.04 1.43
N HIS A 159 11.34 7.75 2.44
CA HIS A 159 12.75 7.62 2.85
C HIS A 159 13.07 6.19 3.32
N LEU A 160 12.13 5.53 4.00
CA LEU A 160 12.24 4.09 4.31
C LEU A 160 12.49 3.26 3.04
N ARG A 161 11.77 3.55 1.95
CA ARG A 161 11.79 2.75 0.72
C ARG A 161 13.02 3.05 -0.12
N THR A 162 13.34 4.33 -0.31
CA THR A 162 14.46 4.81 -1.14
C THR A 162 15.82 4.64 -0.47
N ASN A 163 15.94 4.99 0.82
CA ASN A 163 17.22 5.06 1.53
C ASN A 163 17.42 3.87 2.47
N GLY A 164 16.41 3.57 3.31
CA GLY A 164 16.47 2.45 4.26
C GLY A 164 16.53 1.08 3.55
N ARG A 165 15.58 0.83 2.65
CA ARG A 165 15.43 -0.44 1.93
C ARG A 165 16.11 -0.47 0.56
N LYS A 166 16.42 0.70 0.00
CA LYS A 166 17.08 0.86 -1.31
C LYS A 166 16.26 0.27 -2.47
N HIS A 167 14.94 0.41 -2.40
CA HIS A 167 14.04 0.03 -3.47
C HIS A 167 14.09 1.01 -4.64
N LYS A 168 13.56 0.58 -5.79
CA LYS A 168 13.32 1.46 -6.93
C LYS A 168 11.93 2.09 -6.76
N VAL A 169 11.88 3.41 -6.67
CA VAL A 169 10.66 4.15 -6.36
C VAL A 169 10.36 5.12 -7.49
N HIS A 170 9.12 5.04 -7.98
CA HIS A 170 8.58 5.93 -8.99
C HIS A 170 7.48 6.81 -8.40
N LEU A 171 7.45 8.07 -8.82
CA LEU A 171 6.48 9.07 -8.42
C LEU A 171 5.84 9.69 -9.66
N TYR A 172 4.56 9.45 -9.86
CA TYR A 172 3.79 9.92 -11.02
C TYR A 172 2.79 10.98 -10.59
N ARG A 173 2.77 12.14 -11.28
CA ARG A 173 1.74 13.16 -11.05
C ARG A 173 0.40 12.64 -11.55
N VAL A 174 -0.62 12.64 -10.69
CA VAL A 174 -1.97 12.17 -11.01
C VAL A 174 -2.74 13.29 -11.70
N GLN A 175 -3.43 12.95 -12.79
CA GLN A 175 -4.40 13.83 -13.43
C GLN A 175 -5.77 13.64 -12.77
N THR A 176 -6.09 14.53 -11.85
CA THR A 176 -7.40 14.60 -11.19
C THR A 176 -8.28 15.65 -11.89
N PRO A 177 -9.55 15.32 -12.23
CA PRO A 177 -10.52 16.34 -12.57
C PRO A 177 -10.73 17.31 -11.39
N PRO A 178 -11.10 18.58 -11.64
CA PRO A 178 -11.30 19.56 -10.57
C PRO A 178 -12.19 19.05 -9.43
N GLY A 179 -11.70 19.13 -8.19
CA GLY A 179 -12.40 18.71 -6.97
C GLY A 179 -12.39 17.20 -6.69
N LYS A 180 -11.91 16.36 -7.62
CA LYS A 180 -11.82 14.91 -7.41
C LYS A 180 -10.62 14.49 -6.56
N ASP A 181 -9.60 15.33 -6.51
CA ASP A 181 -8.50 15.29 -5.53
C ASP A 181 -9.03 15.36 -4.09
N LYS A 182 -9.85 16.38 -3.76
CA LYS A 182 -10.46 16.55 -2.44
C LYS A 182 -11.36 15.38 -2.08
N ALA A 183 -12.16 14.94 -3.04
CA ALA A 183 -13.04 13.80 -2.86
C ALA A 183 -12.26 12.50 -2.61
N LEU A 184 -11.14 12.29 -3.31
CA LEU A 184 -10.27 11.13 -3.09
C LEU A 184 -9.59 11.17 -1.72
N PHE A 185 -9.11 12.33 -1.28
CA PHE A 185 -8.55 12.52 0.06
C PHE A 185 -9.58 12.18 1.14
N ASN A 186 -10.78 12.74 1.04
CA ASN A 186 -11.86 12.48 1.99
C ASN A 186 -12.28 11.00 1.97
N ALA A 187 -12.36 10.36 0.81
CA ALA A 187 -12.64 8.92 0.74
C ALA A 187 -11.58 8.06 1.44
N LEU A 188 -10.30 8.44 1.37
CA LEU A 188 -9.23 7.75 2.10
C LEU A 188 -9.33 7.99 3.61
N CYS A 189 -9.69 9.20 4.04
CA CYS A 189 -9.94 9.53 5.45
C CYS A 189 -11.17 8.80 6.01
N ASP A 190 -12.26 8.69 5.23
CA ASP A 190 -13.43 7.90 5.61
C ASP A 190 -13.09 6.41 5.67
N ARG A 191 -12.27 5.92 4.74
CA ARG A 191 -11.78 4.55 4.74
C ARG A 191 -10.90 4.27 5.95
N LEU A 192 -10.06 5.23 6.34
CA LEU A 192 -9.23 5.16 7.54
C LEU A 192 -10.11 4.99 8.78
N ASN A 193 -11.11 5.85 8.96
CA ASN A 193 -12.05 5.77 10.08
C ASN A 193 -12.83 4.45 10.07
N SER A 194 -13.35 4.04 8.90
CA SER A 194 -14.10 2.78 8.76
C SER A 194 -13.30 1.56 9.18
N LEU A 195 -11.99 1.49 8.89
CA LEU A 195 -11.13 0.39 9.33
C LEU A 195 -10.89 0.40 10.84
N GLY A 196 -11.01 1.57 11.49
CA GLY A 196 -10.94 1.74 12.93
C GLY A 196 -12.23 1.38 13.67
N GLU A 197 -13.35 1.23 12.96
CA GLU A 197 -14.61 0.74 13.53
C GLU A 197 -14.87 -0.73 13.17
N LYS A 198 -14.55 -1.09 11.92
CA LYS A 198 -14.77 -2.41 11.34
C LYS A 198 -13.48 -2.89 10.68
N PRO A 199 -12.58 -3.54 11.44
CA PRO A 199 -11.37 -4.13 10.91
C PRO A 199 -11.69 -5.14 9.80
N GLU A 200 -10.81 -5.22 8.80
CA GLU A 200 -10.99 -6.12 7.66
C GLU A 200 -9.75 -6.95 7.41
N TRP A 201 -9.93 -8.15 6.85
CA TRP A 201 -8.82 -8.98 6.41
C TRP A 201 -8.18 -8.43 5.13
N TYR A 202 -6.84 -8.44 5.10
CA TYR A 202 -6.06 -8.25 3.88
C TYR A 202 -6.15 -9.50 3.01
N HIS A 203 -6.31 -9.30 1.70
CA HIS A 203 -6.36 -10.39 0.72
C HIS A 203 -5.39 -10.10 -0.43
N THR A 204 -4.41 -10.98 -0.63
CA THR A 204 -3.38 -10.81 -1.68
C THR A 204 -3.92 -10.73 -3.11
N PHE A 205 -5.18 -11.14 -3.36
CA PHE A 205 -5.82 -10.96 -4.68
C PHE A 205 -7.04 -10.01 -4.66
N GLY A 206 -7.77 -9.93 -3.55
CA GLY A 206 -9.04 -9.18 -3.48
C GLY A 206 -8.94 -7.80 -2.83
N LYS A 207 -7.97 -7.61 -1.92
CA LYS A 207 -7.77 -6.40 -1.11
C LYS A 207 -6.27 -6.15 -0.92
N THR A 208 -5.61 -5.84 -2.02
CA THR A 208 -4.21 -5.40 -2.08
C THR A 208 -4.09 -3.89 -1.97
N CYS A 209 -2.86 -3.37 -1.92
CA CYS A 209 -2.61 -1.95 -2.00
C CYS A 209 -3.15 -1.31 -3.29
N THR A 210 -2.99 -1.98 -4.44
CA THR A 210 -3.45 -1.44 -5.73
C THR A 210 -4.96 -1.57 -5.91
N THR A 211 -5.56 -2.71 -5.59
CA THR A 211 -7.03 -2.87 -5.71
C THR A 211 -7.78 -1.92 -4.78
N SER A 212 -7.28 -1.70 -3.57
CA SER A 212 -7.90 -0.78 -2.60
C SER A 212 -7.83 0.66 -3.06
N ILE A 213 -6.75 1.09 -3.73
CA ILE A 213 -6.67 2.40 -4.38
C ILE A 213 -7.69 2.49 -5.53
N VAL A 214 -7.78 1.46 -6.38
CA VAL A 214 -8.76 1.42 -7.47
C VAL A 214 -10.20 1.50 -6.95
N ASP A 215 -10.50 0.86 -5.82
CA ASP A 215 -11.79 0.98 -5.12
C ASP A 215 -12.10 2.44 -4.76
N GLN A 216 -11.15 3.16 -4.16
CA GLN A 216 -11.36 4.56 -3.79
C GLN A 216 -11.55 5.45 -5.02
N VAL A 217 -10.75 5.25 -6.08
CA VAL A 217 -10.89 6.03 -7.32
C VAL A 217 -12.25 5.80 -7.97
N ASN A 218 -12.71 4.53 -8.05
CA ASN A 218 -14.00 4.20 -8.64
C ASN A 218 -15.20 4.58 -7.77
N LEU A 219 -15.04 4.68 -6.44
CA LEU A 219 -16.06 5.25 -5.56
C LEU A 219 -16.31 6.73 -5.91
N ILE A 220 -15.23 7.47 -6.19
CA ILE A 220 -15.27 8.90 -6.50
C ILE A 220 -15.66 9.19 -7.95
N THR A 221 -15.21 8.36 -8.88
CA THR A 221 -15.54 8.46 -10.31
C THR A 221 -15.89 7.07 -10.84
N PRO A 222 -17.18 6.66 -10.75
CA PRO A 222 -17.61 5.33 -11.17
C PRO A 222 -17.18 4.98 -12.59
N GLY A 223 -16.59 3.80 -12.77
CA GLY A 223 -16.14 3.30 -14.06
C GLY A 223 -14.84 3.92 -14.59
N ARG A 224 -14.17 4.80 -13.83
CA ARG A 224 -12.91 5.43 -14.25
C ARG A 224 -11.81 4.40 -14.52
N ILE A 225 -11.74 3.36 -13.72
CA ILE A 225 -10.82 2.22 -13.88
C ILE A 225 -11.63 0.95 -14.11
N PRO A 226 -11.56 0.32 -15.30
CA PRO A 226 -12.32 -0.90 -15.56
C PRO A 226 -11.89 -2.07 -14.66
N ASN A 227 -12.83 -2.93 -14.27
CA ASN A 227 -12.59 -4.03 -13.33
C ASN A 227 -11.47 -4.99 -13.77
N MET A 228 -11.25 -5.18 -15.07
CA MET A 228 -10.13 -6.00 -15.60
C MET A 228 -8.76 -5.51 -15.11
N TRP A 229 -8.62 -4.21 -14.82
CA TRP A 229 -7.37 -3.62 -14.34
C TRP A 229 -7.16 -3.78 -12.82
N ARG A 230 -8.17 -4.25 -12.07
CA ARG A 230 -8.04 -4.55 -10.63
C ARG A 230 -7.09 -5.72 -10.37
N THR A 231 -7.03 -6.69 -11.27
CA THR A 231 -6.21 -7.90 -11.11
C THR A 231 -4.77 -7.71 -11.54
N LEU A 232 -4.38 -6.51 -11.97
CA LEU A 232 -3.00 -6.24 -12.35
C LEU A 232 -2.10 -6.19 -11.13
N PHE A 233 -0.96 -6.85 -11.29
CA PHE A 233 0.13 -6.72 -10.36
C PHE A 233 0.56 -5.24 -10.24
N PRO A 234 0.82 -4.75 -9.02
CA PRO A 234 1.16 -3.35 -8.77
C PRO A 234 2.27 -2.81 -9.68
N GLY A 235 3.26 -3.63 -10.02
CA GLY A 235 4.36 -3.20 -10.91
C GLY A 235 3.98 -2.88 -12.35
N HIS A 236 2.80 -3.28 -12.80
CA HIS A 236 2.27 -2.96 -14.13
C HIS A 236 1.20 -1.87 -14.10
N SER A 237 0.85 -1.35 -12.91
CA SER A 237 -0.22 -0.35 -12.76
C SER A 237 0.15 0.99 -13.39
N ALA A 238 1.44 1.35 -13.48
CA ALA A 238 1.87 2.57 -14.18
C ALA A 238 1.39 2.61 -15.63
N LYS A 239 1.57 1.51 -16.37
CA LYS A 239 1.16 1.43 -17.79
C LYS A 239 -0.35 1.55 -17.95
N ALA A 240 -1.10 0.96 -17.01
CA ALA A 240 -2.55 1.07 -16.95
C ALA A 240 -2.98 2.52 -16.69
N ALA A 241 -2.41 3.14 -15.66
CA ALA A 241 -2.70 4.51 -15.28
C ALA A 241 -2.39 5.49 -16.41
N TRP A 242 -1.26 5.31 -17.10
CA TRP A 242 -0.87 6.12 -18.26
C TRP A 242 -1.86 5.95 -19.42
N LYS A 243 -2.19 4.70 -19.79
CA LYS A 243 -3.18 4.43 -20.86
C LYS A 243 -4.56 5.01 -20.57
N LEU A 244 -4.96 5.02 -19.30
CA LEU A 244 -6.23 5.56 -18.84
C LEU A 244 -6.18 7.09 -18.59
N LYS A 245 -5.04 7.75 -18.85
CA LYS A 245 -4.82 9.19 -18.59
C LYS A 245 -5.14 9.57 -17.15
N LEU A 246 -4.70 8.72 -16.22
CA LEU A 246 -4.80 8.94 -14.77
C LEU A 246 -3.53 9.58 -14.22
N ILE A 247 -2.41 9.41 -14.91
CA ILE A 247 -1.15 10.07 -14.62
C ILE A 247 -0.74 10.92 -15.81
N GLU A 248 0.02 11.96 -15.53
CA GLU A 248 0.51 12.86 -16.55
C GLU A 248 1.46 12.17 -17.53
N ASP A 249 1.43 12.62 -18.78
CA ASP A 249 2.30 12.11 -19.85
C ASP A 249 3.45 13.09 -20.08
N TRP A 250 4.65 12.69 -19.70
CA TRP A 250 5.87 13.49 -19.82
C TRP A 250 6.66 13.13 -21.10
N GLY A 251 5.97 13.11 -22.24
CA GLY A 251 6.57 12.83 -23.55
C GLY A 251 6.60 11.35 -23.93
N GLY A 252 5.57 10.60 -23.57
CA GLY A 252 5.41 9.18 -23.83
C GLY A 252 5.59 8.33 -22.57
N TYR A 253 5.11 7.08 -22.61
CA TYR A 253 5.13 6.18 -21.45
C TYR A 253 6.56 5.95 -20.91
N GLU A 254 7.52 5.70 -21.79
CA GLU A 254 8.89 5.38 -21.33
C GLU A 254 9.60 6.60 -20.76
N SER A 255 9.45 7.77 -21.40
CA SER A 255 9.92 9.06 -20.88
C SER A 255 9.31 9.37 -19.51
N THR A 256 8.01 9.07 -19.35
CA THR A 256 7.29 9.25 -18.06
C THR A 256 7.85 8.31 -16.98
N VAL A 257 8.09 7.04 -17.31
CA VAL A 257 8.68 6.06 -16.39
C VAL A 257 10.11 6.46 -16.00
N GLU A 258 10.90 6.96 -16.95
CA GLU A 258 12.27 7.42 -16.68
C GLU A 258 12.28 8.64 -15.77
N ALA A 259 11.52 9.69 -16.12
CA ALA A 259 11.44 10.92 -15.33
C ALA A 259 10.83 10.71 -13.95
N SER A 260 9.89 9.78 -13.77
CA SER A 260 9.26 9.51 -12.46
C SER A 260 10.19 8.91 -11.41
N ARG A 261 11.42 8.52 -11.76
CA ARG A 261 12.30 7.76 -10.88
C ARG A 261 12.96 8.66 -9.84
N VAL A 262 12.49 8.57 -8.59
CA VAL A 262 12.97 9.41 -7.48
C VAL A 262 14.03 8.74 -6.60
N ASP A 263 14.21 7.41 -6.68
CA ASP A 263 15.06 6.67 -5.73
C ASP A 263 16.55 7.03 -5.78
N GLU A 264 17.09 7.34 -6.96
CA GLU A 264 18.51 7.67 -7.10
C GLU A 264 18.81 9.03 -6.50
N ARG A 265 17.96 10.02 -6.78
CA ARG A 265 18.05 11.34 -6.18
C ARG A 265 17.85 11.29 -4.66
N ALA A 266 16.84 10.59 -4.18
CA ALA A 266 16.57 10.47 -2.74
C ALA A 266 17.77 9.96 -1.93
N ARG A 267 18.59 9.07 -2.50
CA ARG A 267 19.80 8.54 -1.85
C ARG A 267 20.93 9.55 -1.70
N THR A 268 20.90 10.66 -2.44
CA THR A 268 21.87 11.76 -2.32
C THR A 268 21.35 12.91 -1.45
N TRP A 269 20.22 12.73 -0.77
CA TRP A 269 19.67 13.74 0.13
C TRP A 269 20.57 13.93 1.35
N ASP A 270 20.94 15.19 1.64
CA ASP A 270 21.85 15.55 2.73
C ASP A 270 21.14 16.13 3.97
N GLY A 271 19.80 16.16 3.96
CA GLY A 271 18.99 16.66 5.06
C GLY A 271 18.82 18.19 5.12
N LYS A 272 19.44 18.97 4.21
CA LYS A 272 19.33 20.44 4.24
C LYS A 272 18.01 20.94 3.69
N GLU A 273 17.58 20.38 2.56
CA GLU A 273 16.27 20.66 1.96
C GLU A 273 15.22 19.72 2.53
N GLU A 274 13.95 20.12 2.51
CA GLU A 274 12.85 19.21 2.84
C GLU A 274 12.82 18.06 1.83
N TYR A 275 12.72 16.82 2.33
CA TYR A 275 12.88 15.59 1.55
C TYR A 275 11.94 15.51 0.34
N SER A 276 10.66 15.80 0.56
CA SER A 276 9.58 15.67 -0.43
C SER A 276 9.76 16.62 -1.60
N ARG A 277 10.17 17.87 -1.32
CA ARG A 277 10.59 18.86 -2.33
C ARG A 277 11.88 18.43 -3.04
N PHE A 278 12.87 17.98 -2.26
CA PHE A 278 14.16 17.57 -2.80
C PHE A 278 14.01 16.45 -3.83
N ILE A 279 13.25 15.40 -3.55
CA ILE A 279 13.11 14.26 -4.49
C ILE A 279 12.38 14.63 -5.79
N ARG A 280 11.55 15.69 -5.77
CA ARG A 280 10.76 16.14 -6.92
C ARG A 280 11.42 17.21 -7.78
N ALA A 281 12.52 17.82 -7.35
CA ALA A 281 13.12 18.98 -8.02
C ALA A 281 13.54 18.74 -9.49
N HIS A 282 13.69 17.48 -9.91
CA HIS A 282 14.03 17.10 -11.28
C HIS A 282 12.81 16.69 -12.14
N LEU A 283 11.63 16.59 -11.53
CA LEU A 283 10.42 16.18 -12.24
C LEU A 283 9.95 17.30 -13.17
N PRO A 284 9.29 16.96 -14.30
CA PRO A 284 8.73 17.96 -15.19
C PRO A 284 7.79 18.92 -14.45
N PRO A 285 7.90 20.25 -14.68
CA PRO A 285 7.01 21.22 -14.07
C PRO A 285 5.57 21.02 -14.55
N LYS A 286 4.64 21.70 -13.86
CA LYS A 286 3.23 21.76 -14.25
C LYS A 286 3.01 22.80 -15.35
#